data_AF-A0A377A3Q8-F1
#
_entry.id   AF-A0A377A3Q8-F1
#
_cell.length_a   1.000
_cell.length_b   1.000
_cell.length_c   1.000
_cell.angle_alpha   90.00
_cell.angle_beta   90.00
_cell.angle_gamma   90.00
#
_symmetry.space_group_name_H-M   'P 1'
#
loop_
_entity.id
_entity.type
_entity.pdbx_description
1 polymer ?
#
loop_
_entity_poly.entity_id
_entity_poly.type
_entity_poly.pdbx_seq_one_letter_code
_entity_poly.pdbx_strand_id
1 'polypeptide(L)'
;MKFEQLKPVFETMLPRIAEELSSLTEDDTDAIIHPCLAVVSRRHMDGWVPVFTQGELMFDDIDLLVMLQLVARVVADSLGNFLPTPLTSTTQSLQQG
;
A
#
# COMPACT_ATOMS: atom_id res chain seq x y z
N MET A 1 14.41 -9.87 2.76
CA MET A 1 13.66 -10.63 3.78
C MET A 1 13.28 -11.98 3.18
N LYS A 2 13.47 -13.10 3.89
CA LYS A 2 13.15 -14.45 3.38
C LYS A 2 11.66 -14.73 3.57
N PHE A 3 10.95 -15.00 2.48
CA PHE A 3 9.50 -15.30 2.44
C PHE A 3 9.09 -16.41 3.44
N GLU A 4 9.99 -17.36 3.72
CA GLU A 4 9.76 -18.49 4.63
C GLU A 4 9.49 -18.06 6.08
N GLN A 5 10.04 -16.93 6.54
CA GLN A 5 9.80 -16.44 7.90
C GLN A 5 8.44 -15.74 8.06
N LEU A 6 7.79 -15.38 6.95
CA LEU A 6 6.48 -14.72 6.94
C LEU A 6 5.32 -15.72 6.85
N LYS A 7 5.59 -17.00 6.53
CA LYS A 7 4.57 -18.06 6.49
C LYS A 7 3.64 -18.10 7.70
N PRO A 8 4.13 -18.16 8.96
CA PRO A 8 3.24 -18.27 10.11
C PRO A 8 2.36 -17.03 10.29
N VAL A 9 2.85 -15.85 9.91
CA VAL A 9 2.09 -14.60 9.93
C VAL A 9 1.02 -14.60 8.84
N PHE A 10 1.35 -15.05 7.62
CA PHE A 10 0.37 -15.20 6.55
C PHE A 10 -0.73 -16.21 6.92
N GLU A 11 -0.38 -17.37 7.51
CA GLU A 11 -1.38 -18.37 7.93
C GLU A 11 -2.33 -17.85 9.03
N THR A 12 -1.88 -16.94 9.90
CA THR A 12 -2.75 -16.31 10.91
C THR A 12 -3.52 -15.09 10.39
N MET A 13 -2.98 -14.36 9.42
CA MET A 13 -3.60 -13.17 8.86
C MET A 13 -4.59 -13.50 7.74
N LEU A 14 -4.34 -14.54 6.92
CA LEU A 14 -5.20 -14.93 5.80
C LEU A 14 -6.66 -15.14 6.19
N PRO A 15 -7.00 -15.83 7.31
CA PRO A 15 -8.39 -16.01 7.73
C PRO A 15 -9.05 -14.67 8.05
N ARG A 16 -8.36 -13.77 8.76
CA ARG A 16 -8.90 -12.44 9.06
C ARG A 16 -9.05 -11.61 7.79
N ILE A 17 -8.07 -11.64 6.90
CA ILE A 17 -8.18 -10.96 5.61
C ILE A 17 -9.39 -11.48 4.84
N ALA A 18 -9.62 -12.79 4.81
CA ALA A 18 -10.79 -13.37 4.15
C ALA A 18 -12.10 -12.97 4.84
N GLU A 19 -12.13 -12.88 6.16
CA GLU A 19 -13.29 -12.49 6.95
C GLU A 19 -13.63 -11.01 6.73
N GLU A 20 -12.63 -10.12 6.77
CA GLU A 20 -12.76 -8.69 6.49
C GLU A 20 -13.14 -8.43 5.03
N LEU A 21 -12.53 -9.15 4.07
CA LEU A 21 -12.92 -9.07 2.65
C LEU A 21 -14.35 -9.56 2.41
N SER A 22 -14.83 -10.52 3.21
CA SER A 22 -16.21 -11.02 3.13
C SER A 22 -17.23 -10.11 3.83
N SER A 23 -16.78 -9.32 4.82
CA SER A 23 -17.61 -8.41 5.60
C SER A 23 -17.66 -7.00 5.02
N LEU A 24 -16.67 -6.63 4.20
CA LEU A 24 -16.65 -5.38 3.45
C LEU A 24 -17.87 -5.32 2.53
N THR A 25 -18.69 -4.29 2.73
CA THR A 25 -19.73 -3.96 1.77
C THR A 25 -19.07 -3.41 0.49
N GLU A 26 -19.76 -3.51 -0.64
CA GLU A 26 -19.30 -2.94 -1.92
C GLU A 26 -19.02 -1.42 -1.76
N ASP A 27 -19.83 -0.75 -0.94
CA ASP A 27 -19.69 0.67 -0.58
C ASP A 27 -18.39 0.98 0.19
N ASP A 28 -18.06 0.19 1.23
CA ASP A 28 -16.82 0.38 2.01
C ASP A 28 -15.56 0.03 1.21
N THR A 29 -15.68 -0.98 0.34
CA THR A 29 -14.61 -1.41 -0.58
C THR A 29 -14.28 -0.26 -1.53
N ASP A 30 -15.29 0.30 -2.19
CA ASP A 30 -15.13 1.43 -3.11
C ASP A 30 -14.64 2.68 -2.37
N ALA A 31 -15.13 2.94 -1.15
CA ALA A 31 -14.79 4.13 -0.38
C ALA A 31 -13.32 4.18 0.08
N ILE A 32 -12.63 3.03 0.21
CA ILE A 32 -11.23 2.97 0.67
C ILE A 32 -10.29 2.56 -0.48
N ILE A 33 -10.65 1.57 -1.28
CA ILE A 33 -9.80 1.05 -2.35
C ILE A 33 -9.68 2.08 -3.48
N HIS A 34 -10.78 2.72 -3.90
CA HIS A 34 -10.72 3.67 -5.01
C HIS A 34 -9.82 4.88 -4.72
N PRO A 35 -9.92 5.56 -3.55
CA PRO A 35 -9.00 6.65 -3.23
C PRO A 35 -7.54 6.20 -3.15
N CYS A 36 -7.28 5.03 -2.58
CA CYS A 36 -5.92 4.51 -2.48
C CYS A 36 -5.33 4.18 -3.85
N LEU A 37 -6.10 3.56 -4.74
CA LEU A 37 -5.62 3.23 -6.09
C LEU A 37 -5.51 4.46 -7.00
N ALA A 38 -6.35 5.47 -6.80
CA ALA A 38 -6.34 6.71 -7.59
C ALA A 38 -5.03 7.50 -7.47
N VAL A 39 -4.29 7.35 -6.36
CA VAL A 39 -2.99 8.00 -6.17
C VAL A 39 -1.81 7.18 -6.67
N VAL A 40 -2.04 5.96 -7.17
CA VAL A 40 -1.00 5.06 -7.66
C VAL A 40 -0.83 5.20 -9.16
N SER A 41 0.41 5.43 -9.58
CA SER A 41 0.81 5.41 -10.99
C SER A 41 1.88 4.36 -11.22
N ARG A 42 1.82 3.70 -12.37
CA ARG A 42 2.84 2.76 -12.84
C ARG A 42 3.61 3.39 -13.98
N ARG A 43 4.93 3.18 -13.99
CA ARG A 43 5.75 3.52 -15.15
C ARG A 43 5.41 2.55 -16.29
N HIS A 44 4.93 3.10 -17.40
CA HIS A 44 4.56 2.34 -18.59
C HIS A 44 5.17 3.03 -19.82
N MET A 45 6.03 2.31 -20.55
CA MET A 45 6.85 2.85 -21.65
C MET A 45 7.63 4.10 -21.20
N ASP A 46 7.33 5.26 -21.77
CA ASP A 46 8.01 6.53 -21.50
C ASP A 46 7.24 7.45 -20.53
N GLY A 47 6.17 6.96 -19.88
CA GLY A 47 5.31 7.77 -19.02
C GLY A 47 4.92 7.11 -17.71
N TRP A 48 4.26 7.89 -16.85
CA TRP A 48 3.54 7.40 -15.68
C TRP A 48 2.05 7.38 -16.00
N VAL A 49 1.44 6.21 -15.84
CA VAL A 49 0.02 5.98 -16.15
C VAL A 49 -0.67 5.57 -14.84
N PRO A 50 -1.82 6.17 -14.51
CA PRO A 50 -2.59 5.78 -13.32
C PRO A 50 -2.99 4.31 -13.42
N VAL A 51 -2.87 3.57 -12.31
CA VAL A 51 -3.25 2.14 -12.29
C VAL A 51 -4.76 1.94 -12.23
N PHE A 52 -5.49 2.95 -11.77
CA PHE A 52 -6.92 2.94 -11.60
C PHE A 52 -7.51 4.26 -12.08
N THR A 53 -8.55 4.20 -12.91
CA THR A 53 -9.26 5.38 -13.40
C THR A 53 -10.69 5.02 -13.76
N GLN A 54 -11.62 5.95 -13.54
CA GLN A 54 -13.06 5.78 -13.83
C GLN A 54 -13.72 4.53 -13.23
N GLY A 55 -13.20 3.99 -12.12
CA GLY A 55 -13.76 2.79 -11.49
C GLY A 55 -13.13 1.48 -11.96
N GLU A 56 -12.14 1.52 -12.86
CA GLU A 56 -11.54 0.32 -13.45
C GLU A 56 -10.02 0.30 -13.34
N LEU A 57 -9.47 -0.92 -13.25
CA LEU A 57 -8.03 -1.16 -13.33
C LEU A 57 -7.56 -1.08 -14.79
N MET A 58 -6.49 -0.32 -15.03
CA MET A 58 -5.94 -0.10 -16.37
C MET A 58 -4.99 -1.20 -16.86
N PHE A 59 -4.70 -2.17 -15.99
CA PHE A 59 -3.67 -3.18 -16.20
C PHE A 59 -4.20 -4.57 -15.85
N ASP A 60 -4.24 -5.46 -16.84
CA ASP A 60 -4.72 -6.84 -16.67
C ASP A 60 -3.81 -7.70 -15.78
N ASP A 61 -2.55 -7.29 -15.58
CA ASP A 61 -1.60 -7.95 -14.68
C ASP A 61 -1.77 -7.56 -13.20
N ILE A 62 -2.76 -6.71 -12.87
CA ILE A 62 -3.13 -6.39 -11.49
C ILE A 62 -4.27 -7.32 -11.05
N ASP A 63 -3.91 -8.42 -10.41
CA ASP A 63 -4.85 -9.29 -9.71
C ASP A 63 -5.18 -8.73 -8.31
N LEU A 64 -6.19 -9.32 -7.66
CA LEU A 64 -6.67 -8.90 -6.34
C LEU A 64 -5.53 -8.78 -5.31
N LEU A 65 -4.56 -9.70 -5.32
CA LEU A 65 -3.47 -9.67 -4.35
C LEU A 65 -2.52 -8.49 -4.63
N VAL A 66 -2.18 -8.22 -5.89
CA VAL A 66 -1.36 -7.07 -6.27
C VAL A 66 -2.10 -5.76 -5.95
N MET A 67 -3.40 -5.70 -6.23
CA MET A 67 -4.24 -4.55 -5.88
C MET A 67 -4.19 -4.25 -4.38
N LEU A 68 -4.41 -5.26 -3.53
CA LEU A 68 -4.35 -5.11 -2.07
C LEU A 68 -2.96 -4.70 -1.58
N GLN A 69 -1.89 -5.18 -2.22
CA GLN A 69 -0.53 -4.75 -1.90
C GLN A 69 -0.28 -3.27 -2.23
N LEU A 70 -0.83 -2.78 -3.35
CA LEU A 70 -0.75 -1.36 -3.71
C LEU A 70 -1.49 -0.50 -2.69
N VAL A 71 -2.72 -0.87 -2.32
CA VAL A 71 -3.50 -0.19 -1.27
C VAL A 71 -2.73 -0.18 0.05
N ALA A 72 -2.19 -1.32 0.49
CA ALA A 72 -1.44 -1.41 1.74
C ALA A 72 -0.20 -0.49 1.74
N ARG A 73 0.49 -0.33 0.60
CA ARG A 73 1.61 0.62 0.48
C ARG A 73 1.14 2.06 0.56
N VAL A 74 0.05 2.42 -0.11
CA VAL A 74 -0.51 3.78 -0.06
C VAL A 74 -0.94 4.14 1.36
N VAL A 75 -1.57 3.21 2.07
CA VAL A 75 -1.93 3.39 3.48
C VAL A 75 -0.66 3.53 4.33
N ALA A 76 0.35 2.70 4.11
CA ALA A 76 1.63 2.77 4.84
C ALA A 76 2.38 4.08 4.57
N ASP A 77 2.37 4.61 3.34
CA ASP A 77 2.98 5.90 3.01
C ASP A 77 2.19 7.07 3.59
N SER A 78 0.85 7.00 3.52
CA SER A 78 -0.05 8.02 4.07
C SER A 78 0.06 8.11 5.60
N LEU A 79 0.16 6.95 6.28
CA LEU A 79 0.37 6.88 7.72
C LEU A 79 1.85 7.08 8.11
N GLY A 80 2.80 6.66 7.30
CA GLY A 80 4.23 6.83 7.54
C GLY A 80 4.68 8.28 7.53
N ASN A 81 4.03 9.13 6.71
CA ASN A 81 4.20 10.58 6.76
C ASN A 81 3.48 11.23 7.97
N PHE A 82 2.51 10.54 8.56
CA PHE A 82 1.74 11.02 9.72
C PHE A 82 2.36 10.58 11.06
N LEU A 83 3.02 9.43 11.08
CA LEU A 83 3.75 8.94 12.24
C LEU A 83 5.11 9.65 12.33
N PRO A 84 5.43 10.32 13.46
CA PRO A 84 6.72 10.97 13.61
C PRO A 84 7.83 9.93 13.47
N THR A 85 8.75 10.14 12.52
CA THR A 85 10.01 9.40 12.50
C THR A 85 10.61 9.45 13.90
N PRO A 86 11.04 8.31 14.49
CA PRO A 86 11.79 8.35 15.74
C PRO A 86 12.94 9.34 15.55
N LEU A 87 12.93 10.40 16.35
CA LEU A 87 13.95 11.45 16.32
C LEU A 87 15.28 10.80 16.68
N THR A 88 16.00 10.29 15.69
CA THR A 88 17.43 10.03 15.86
C THR A 88 18.10 11.39 15.81
N SER A 89 18.00 12.14 16.90
CA SER A 89 18.77 13.36 17.14
C SER A 89 20.24 13.02 17.02
N THR A 90 20.81 13.23 15.85
CA THR A 90 22.24 13.47 15.70
C THR A 90 22.40 14.91 15.29
N THR A 91 22.39 15.78 16.30
CA THR A 91 23.01 17.11 16.18
C THR A 91 24.51 16.89 16.01
N GLN A 92 24.96 16.64 14.79
CA GLN A 92 26.36 16.87 14.42
C GLN A 92 26.52 18.37 14.18
N SER A 93 26.74 19.10 15.28
CA SER A 93 27.24 20.46 15.22
C SER A 93 28.57 20.45 14.47
N LEU A 94 28.59 21.09 13.30
CA LEU A 94 29.74 21.32 12.44
C LEU A 94 30.88 21.97 13.24
N GLN A 95 31.94 21.21 13.49
CA GLN A 95 33.26 21.77 13.72
C GLN A 95 33.84 22.11 12.34
N GLN A 96 33.90 23.39 12.00
CA GLN A 96 35.00 23.98 11.23
C GLN A 96 34.86 25.51 11.16
N GLY A 97 35.91 26.16 11.67
CA GLY A 97 36.13 27.60 11.80
C GLY A 97 37.30 27.82 12.75
#